data_AF-A0AB39NH69-F1
#
_entry.id   AF-A0AB39NH69-F1
#
_cell.length_a   1.000
_cell.length_b   1.000
_cell.length_c   1.000
_cell.angle_alpha   90.00
_cell.angle_beta   90.00
_cell.angle_gamma   90.00
#
_symmetry.space_group_name_H-M   'P 1'
#
loop_
_entity.id
_entity.type
_entity.pdbx_description
1 polymer ?
#
loop_
_entity_poly.entity_id
_entity_poly.type
_entity_poly.pdbx_seq_one_letter_code
_entity_poly.pdbx_strand_id
1 'polypeptide(L)'
;MSLLPELRYPTLTELVLSARALAAHRPGLCTMRQVGSSRAGRPLHLLSIGHARPAVLVVAGAHSNEPTGGPTLLAVAERVLVERELRRDISWHFLLCADPDGASLHVTPAPRSLLDYHRGFFRPAAEEQPEWAPATLPADRLPPETRALTRVIDELRPYLQVTLHGTDLGGSWVQLTKDVPGLAEPFAKSAAQLHIPVETGASDAAGWPASGPGVHVMPAPGAGAAYPSMPDDARSSTWYHVHRYGGLTAVVEVPMWASDLVDDPAPHPDPAGAMRRLAARLLRDALEVERVLAEALPRLDGLDGPLLRASKWALELVPGLAADWMRTPPADNTMAYVGSVDAFGRRLPLRAAAMLLRVLREADDRGAQRLEHLVATWSDAFAERFRARWVPLEHQVEHQSRTVVAAALHARDRPT
;
A
#
# COMPACT_ATOMS: atom_id res chain seq x y z
N MET A 1 11.85 15.45 30.36
CA MET A 1 11.73 14.58 29.17
C MET A 1 10.68 13.54 29.49
N SER A 2 9.58 13.49 28.73
CA SER A 2 8.49 12.53 28.97
C SER A 2 9.02 11.11 28.79
N LEU A 3 8.72 10.22 29.75
CA LEU A 3 9.11 8.79 29.77
C LEU A 3 8.11 7.90 29.00
N LEU A 4 7.18 8.49 28.26
CA LEU A 4 6.26 7.74 27.41
C LEU A 4 6.95 7.43 26.07
N PRO A 5 6.96 6.17 25.60
CA PRO A 5 7.44 5.86 24.26
C PRO A 5 6.67 6.69 23.24
N GLU A 6 7.39 7.45 22.40
CA GLU A 6 6.77 8.15 21.29
C GLU A 6 6.22 7.08 20.32
N LEU A 7 4.90 7.07 20.10
CA LEU A 7 4.23 6.15 19.17
C LEU A 7 4.67 6.49 17.75
N ARG A 8 5.70 5.78 17.27
CA ARG A 8 6.27 5.94 15.93
C ARG A 8 6.35 4.60 15.23
N TYR A 9 6.35 4.63 13.90
CA TYR A 9 6.65 3.43 13.13
C TYR A 9 8.10 2.98 13.40
N PRO A 10 8.33 1.67 13.61
CA PRO A 10 9.67 1.15 13.80
C PRO A 10 10.48 1.31 12.52
N THR A 11 11.77 1.62 12.66
CA THR A 11 12.71 1.60 11.54
C THR A 11 12.93 0.16 11.07
N LEU A 12 13.41 -0.02 9.84
CA LEU A 12 13.76 -1.35 9.32
C LEU A 12 14.77 -2.08 10.22
N THR A 13 15.74 -1.36 10.77
CA THR A 13 16.72 -1.93 11.72
C THR A 13 16.02 -2.46 12.98
N GLU A 14 15.09 -1.70 13.55
CA GLU A 14 14.31 -2.12 14.72
C GLU A 14 13.42 -3.32 14.40
N LEU A 15 12.75 -3.34 13.24
CA LEU A 15 11.97 -4.49 12.78
C LEU A 15 12.81 -5.77 12.70
N VAL A 16 14.01 -5.68 12.10
CA VAL A 16 14.94 -6.81 11.98
C VAL A 16 15.44 -7.27 13.36
N LEU A 17 15.77 -6.34 14.26
CA LEU A 17 16.21 -6.68 15.62
C LEU A 17 15.10 -7.37 16.42
N SER A 18 13.87 -6.86 16.36
CA SER A 18 12.70 -7.47 17.01
C SER A 18 12.43 -8.88 16.48
N ALA A 19 12.46 -9.08 15.16
CA ALA A 19 12.29 -10.40 14.56
C ALA A 19 13.41 -11.39 14.97
N ARG A 20 14.67 -10.92 15.06
CA ARG A 20 15.78 -11.73 15.58
C ARG A 20 15.57 -12.12 17.04
N ALA A 21 15.08 -11.19 17.86
CA ALA A 21 14.77 -11.48 19.26
C ALA A 21 13.67 -12.54 19.39
N LEU A 22 12.61 -12.48 18.57
CA LEU A 22 11.56 -13.51 18.51
C LEU A 22 12.12 -14.88 18.13
N ALA A 23 12.98 -14.95 17.12
CA ALA A 23 13.63 -16.21 16.71
C ALA A 23 14.54 -16.77 17.82
N ALA A 24 15.33 -15.93 18.47
CA ALA A 24 16.20 -16.32 19.58
C ALA A 24 15.44 -16.78 20.84
N HIS A 25 14.25 -16.22 21.08
CA HIS A 25 13.42 -16.58 22.23
C HIS A 25 12.80 -17.99 22.11
N ARG A 26 12.51 -18.46 20.88
CA ARG A 26 11.90 -19.78 20.62
C ARG A 26 12.56 -20.52 19.44
N PRO A 27 13.86 -20.87 19.53
CA PRO A 27 14.64 -21.35 18.37
C PRO A 27 14.13 -22.69 17.79
N GLY A 28 13.41 -23.51 18.57
CA GLY A 28 12.80 -24.75 18.06
C GLY A 28 11.49 -24.54 17.27
N LEU A 29 10.91 -23.34 17.31
CA LEU A 29 9.64 -22.99 16.65
C LEU A 29 9.76 -21.82 15.67
N CYS A 30 10.76 -20.97 15.86
CA CYS A 30 10.92 -19.70 15.17
C CYS A 30 12.32 -19.60 14.58
N THR A 31 12.40 -19.35 13.28
CA THR A 31 13.67 -19.20 12.56
C THR A 31 13.64 -17.95 11.71
N MET A 32 14.81 -17.34 11.50
CA MET A 32 14.95 -16.17 10.64
C MET A 32 16.08 -16.42 9.66
N ARG A 33 15.84 -16.14 8.38
CA ARG A 33 16.86 -16.29 7.32
C ARG A 33 16.81 -15.11 6.34
N GLN A 34 17.90 -14.90 5.62
CA GLN A 34 17.92 -14.01 4.46
C GLN A 34 17.43 -14.76 3.23
N VAL A 35 16.49 -14.18 2.48
CA VAL A 35 15.87 -14.77 1.26
C VAL A 35 16.38 -14.13 -0.04
N GLY A 36 17.08 -13.00 0.08
CA GLY A 36 17.63 -12.27 -1.04
C GLY A 36 18.28 -10.97 -0.59
N SER A 37 18.61 -10.14 -1.57
CA SER A 37 19.10 -8.78 -1.37
C SER A 37 18.41 -7.85 -2.36
N SER A 38 18.23 -6.59 -1.96
CA SER A 38 17.70 -5.54 -2.81
C SER A 38 18.72 -5.08 -3.87
N ARG A 39 18.31 -4.17 -4.75
CA ARG A 39 19.19 -3.55 -5.76
C ARG A 39 20.38 -2.85 -5.14
N ALA A 40 20.21 -2.19 -4.01
CA ALA A 40 21.29 -1.56 -3.24
C ALA A 40 21.97 -2.53 -2.25
N GLY A 41 21.71 -3.84 -2.34
CA GLY A 41 22.38 -4.87 -1.56
C GLY A 41 21.88 -5.04 -0.12
N ARG A 42 20.76 -4.43 0.26
CA ARG A 42 20.17 -4.61 1.61
C ARG A 42 19.50 -5.98 1.73
N PRO A 43 19.64 -6.68 2.86
CA PRO A 43 19.10 -8.03 3.00
C PRO A 43 17.56 -8.03 3.10
N LEU A 44 16.92 -8.96 2.39
CA LEU A 44 15.51 -9.29 2.59
C LEU A 44 15.43 -10.46 3.57
N HIS A 45 14.70 -10.28 4.67
CA HIS A 45 14.62 -11.27 5.75
C HIS A 45 13.23 -11.90 5.85
N LEU A 46 13.22 -13.22 6.05
CA LEU A 46 12.01 -14.01 6.29
C LEU A 46 12.07 -14.59 7.70
N LEU A 47 11.09 -14.25 8.53
CA LEU A 47 10.81 -14.89 9.81
C LEU A 47 9.80 -16.02 9.58
N SER A 48 10.03 -17.21 10.15
CA SER A 48 9.18 -18.39 9.97
C SER A 48 8.83 -19.01 11.31
N ILE A 49 7.55 -19.33 11.51
CA ILE A 49 6.98 -19.80 12.78
C ILE A 49 6.11 -21.04 12.53
N GLY A 50 6.46 -22.15 13.17
CA GLY A 50 5.78 -23.43 12.98
C GLY A 50 6.40 -24.33 11.92
N HIS A 51 5.88 -25.56 11.82
CA HIS A 51 6.42 -26.64 10.97
C HIS A 51 5.34 -27.38 10.18
N ALA A 52 4.09 -26.89 10.21
CA ALA A 52 3.00 -27.49 9.46
C ALA A 52 3.17 -27.25 7.95
N ARG A 53 2.64 -28.16 7.13
CA ARG A 53 2.71 -28.05 5.67
C ARG A 53 1.87 -26.90 5.10
N PRO A 54 0.62 -26.66 5.55
CA PRO A 54 -0.12 -25.48 5.11
C PRO A 54 0.59 -24.20 5.55
N ALA A 55 0.89 -23.32 4.61
CA ALA A 55 1.67 -22.11 4.85
C ALA A 55 0.85 -20.84 4.55
N VAL A 56 0.99 -19.86 5.43
CA VAL A 56 0.61 -18.46 5.19
C VAL A 56 1.88 -17.65 4.99
N LEU A 57 1.91 -16.82 3.96
CA LEU A 57 2.97 -15.83 3.74
C LEU A 57 2.42 -14.43 3.99
N VAL A 58 2.98 -13.70 4.96
CA VAL A 58 2.67 -12.30 5.22
C VAL A 58 3.82 -11.44 4.69
N VAL A 59 3.52 -10.47 3.84
CA VAL A 59 4.49 -9.58 3.20
C VAL A 59 4.27 -8.16 3.70
N ALA A 60 5.32 -7.51 4.20
CA ALA A 60 5.29 -6.11 4.60
C ALA A 60 6.25 -5.28 3.75
N GLY A 61 6.02 -3.96 3.71
CA GLY A 61 6.94 -3.01 3.11
C GLY A 61 7.12 -3.19 1.60
N ALA A 62 6.03 -3.53 0.89
CA ALA A 62 5.99 -3.50 -0.57
C ALA A 62 6.07 -2.07 -1.11
N HIS A 63 5.50 -1.11 -0.37
CA HIS A 63 5.66 0.32 -0.64
C HIS A 63 6.30 1.02 0.57
N SER A 64 7.29 1.85 0.28
CA SER A 64 8.04 2.62 1.27
C SER A 64 7.22 3.62 2.07
N ASN A 65 6.11 4.11 1.51
CA ASN A 65 5.24 5.12 2.11
C ASN A 65 4.16 4.54 3.04
N GLU A 66 4.17 3.23 3.27
CA GLU A 66 3.11 2.47 3.96
C GLU A 66 3.70 1.73 5.19
N PRO A 67 4.10 2.47 6.23
CA PRO A 67 4.95 1.92 7.30
C PRO A 67 4.20 1.00 8.29
N THR A 68 2.87 0.90 8.22
CA THR A 68 2.06 0.10 9.15
C THR A 68 2.30 -1.40 9.05
N GLY A 69 2.65 -1.92 7.87
CA GLY A 69 2.83 -3.35 7.66
C GLY A 69 3.92 -3.97 8.55
N GLY A 70 5.00 -3.23 8.81
CA GLY A 70 6.10 -3.66 9.68
C GLY A 70 5.65 -4.05 11.11
N PRO A 71 5.11 -3.10 11.90
CA PRO A 71 4.61 -3.39 13.24
C PRO A 71 3.44 -4.38 13.25
N THR A 72 2.55 -4.37 12.25
CA THR A 72 1.48 -5.37 12.12
C THR A 72 2.03 -6.79 12.04
N LEU A 73 3.04 -7.01 11.20
CA LEU A 73 3.59 -8.35 11.02
C LEU A 73 4.24 -8.86 12.33
N LEU A 74 4.88 -7.97 13.11
CA LEU A 74 5.47 -8.33 14.40
C LEU A 74 4.39 -8.68 15.42
N ALA A 75 3.30 -7.90 15.48
CA ALA A 75 2.16 -8.19 16.34
C ALA A 75 1.52 -9.55 16.00
N VAL A 76 1.35 -9.86 14.71
CA VAL A 76 0.85 -11.19 14.27
C VAL A 76 1.86 -12.29 14.62
N ALA A 77 3.16 -12.08 14.39
CA ALA A 77 4.20 -13.05 14.72
C ALA A 77 4.25 -13.39 16.21
N GLU A 78 4.18 -12.37 17.08
CA GLU A 78 4.09 -12.52 18.53
C GLU A 78 2.83 -13.30 18.93
N ARG A 79 1.68 -12.92 18.37
CA ARG A 79 0.41 -13.60 18.61
C ARG A 79 0.49 -15.07 18.23
N VAL A 80 0.99 -15.39 17.04
CA VAL A 80 1.18 -16.77 16.55
C VAL A 80 2.12 -17.59 17.46
N LEU A 81 3.13 -16.97 18.07
CA LEU A 81 4.02 -17.66 19.03
C LEU A 81 3.31 -18.03 20.33
N VAL A 82 2.45 -17.13 20.83
CA VAL A 82 1.71 -17.29 22.08
C VAL A 82 0.49 -18.20 21.91
N GLU A 83 -0.32 -17.95 20.89
CA GLU A 83 -1.57 -18.65 20.55
C GLU A 83 -1.29 -19.91 19.74
N ARG A 84 -1.17 -21.06 20.43
CA ARG A 84 -0.80 -22.34 19.81
C ARG A 84 -1.76 -22.79 18.71
N GLU A 85 -3.03 -22.46 18.85
CA GLU A 85 -4.12 -22.74 17.92
C GLU A 85 -3.89 -22.12 16.55
N LEU A 86 -3.32 -20.91 16.47
CA LEU A 86 -3.02 -20.25 15.20
C LEU A 86 -1.93 -20.96 14.39
N ARG A 87 -1.05 -21.71 15.07
CA ARG A 87 0.08 -22.42 14.46
C ARG A 87 0.05 -23.93 14.65
N ARG A 88 -1.10 -24.50 15.05
CA ARG A 88 -1.22 -25.95 15.28
C ARG A 88 -1.06 -26.72 13.97
N ASP A 89 -1.74 -26.24 12.93
CA ASP A 89 -1.79 -26.87 11.61
C ASP A 89 -1.38 -25.91 10.48
N ILE A 90 -0.86 -24.73 10.82
CA ILE A 90 -0.44 -23.68 9.89
C ILE A 90 0.97 -23.26 10.26
N SER A 91 1.85 -23.14 9.26
CA SER A 91 3.12 -22.41 9.38
C SER A 91 2.93 -20.98 8.87
N TRP A 92 3.53 -20.03 9.59
CA TRP A 92 3.47 -18.63 9.26
C TRP A 92 4.84 -18.13 8.84
N HIS A 93 4.91 -17.47 7.70
CA HIS A 93 6.12 -16.91 7.14
C HIS A 93 5.93 -15.42 6.90
N PHE A 94 6.95 -14.63 7.21
CA PHE A 94 6.85 -13.20 7.42
C PHE A 94 8.01 -12.52 6.69
N LEU A 95 7.77 -11.98 5.50
CA LEU A 95 8.76 -11.20 4.77
C LEU A 95 8.77 -9.78 5.34
N LEU A 96 9.83 -9.43 6.08
CA LEU A 96 9.83 -8.23 6.93
C LEU A 96 9.74 -6.92 6.17
N CYS A 97 10.32 -6.87 4.98
CA CYS A 97 10.31 -5.72 4.09
C CYS A 97 10.64 -6.18 2.67
N ALA A 98 9.71 -6.02 1.73
CA ALA A 98 9.91 -6.38 0.33
C ALA A 98 10.78 -5.35 -0.41
N ASP A 99 10.67 -4.06 -0.08
CA ASP A 99 11.47 -2.97 -0.64
C ASP A 99 12.28 -2.22 0.44
N PRO A 100 13.38 -2.82 0.95
CA PRO A 100 14.21 -2.17 1.96
C PRO A 100 14.97 -0.95 1.41
N ASP A 101 15.09 -0.81 0.08
CA ASP A 101 15.71 0.35 -0.55
C ASP A 101 14.77 1.54 -0.53
N GLY A 102 13.53 1.37 -0.99
CA GLY A 102 12.52 2.41 -0.88
C GLY A 102 12.22 2.78 0.57
N ALA A 103 12.15 1.81 1.48
CA ALA A 103 11.94 2.06 2.91
C ALA A 103 13.03 2.97 3.51
N SER A 104 14.25 2.96 2.97
CA SER A 104 15.33 3.86 3.39
C SER A 104 15.20 5.30 2.88
N LEU A 105 14.37 5.52 1.85
CA LEU A 105 14.16 6.81 1.21
C LEU A 105 12.92 7.55 1.74
N HIS A 106 11.94 6.83 2.31
CA HIS A 106 10.81 7.43 3.02
C HIS A 106 11.21 7.78 4.46
N VAL A 107 11.13 9.06 4.84
CA VAL A 107 11.77 9.58 6.07
C VAL A 107 10.78 10.32 6.99
N THR A 108 9.60 9.74 7.21
CA THR A 108 8.63 10.28 8.20
C THR A 108 8.08 9.20 9.15
N PRO A 109 8.86 8.76 10.16
CA PRO A 109 8.45 7.69 11.07
C PRO A 109 7.36 8.09 12.09
N ALA A 110 7.11 9.39 12.29
CA ALA A 110 6.11 9.90 13.24
C ALA A 110 5.46 11.18 12.68
N PRO A 111 4.68 11.10 11.60
CA PRO A 111 4.07 12.28 11.01
C PRO A 111 3.03 12.87 11.98
N ARG A 112 3.07 14.19 12.20
CA ARG A 112 2.07 14.90 13.01
C ARG A 112 0.95 15.53 12.17
N SER A 113 1.17 15.61 10.86
CA SER A 113 0.25 16.17 9.88
C SER A 113 0.47 15.51 8.52
N LEU A 114 -0.48 15.67 7.58
CA LEU A 114 -0.27 15.26 6.19
C LEU A 114 0.94 15.97 5.57
N LEU A 115 1.20 17.24 5.93
CA LEU A 115 2.36 17.97 5.45
C LEU A 115 3.67 17.31 5.92
N ASP A 116 3.77 16.94 7.18
CA ASP A 116 4.97 16.26 7.71
C ASP A 116 5.19 14.90 7.04
N TYR A 117 4.12 14.17 6.76
CA TYR A 117 4.17 12.94 5.97
C TYR A 117 4.72 13.20 4.56
N HIS A 118 4.15 14.18 3.85
CA HIS A 118 4.55 14.47 2.48
C HIS A 118 5.99 15.01 2.39
N ARG A 119 6.49 15.75 3.38
CA ARG A 119 7.88 16.25 3.41
C ARG A 119 8.94 15.15 3.33
N GLY A 120 8.66 13.97 3.88
CA GLY A 120 9.55 12.80 3.81
C GLY A 120 9.07 11.73 2.82
N PHE A 121 8.09 12.04 1.96
CA PHE A 121 7.45 11.07 1.08
C PHE A 121 8.45 10.45 0.08
N PHE A 122 8.30 9.14 -0.12
CA PHE A 122 8.89 8.43 -1.23
C PHE A 122 8.00 7.23 -1.56
N ARG A 123 7.66 7.05 -2.84
CA ARG A 123 7.08 5.83 -3.38
C ARG A 123 7.73 5.59 -4.75
N PRO A 124 8.34 4.43 -5.01
CA PRO A 124 9.04 4.19 -6.28
C PRO A 124 8.07 4.12 -7.47
N ALA A 125 8.59 4.23 -8.68
CA ALA A 125 7.83 3.94 -9.90
C ALA A 125 7.39 2.45 -9.94
N ALA A 126 6.34 2.10 -10.68
CA ALA A 126 5.77 0.74 -10.64
C ALA A 126 6.77 -0.35 -11.01
N GLU A 127 7.66 -0.10 -11.98
CA GLU A 127 8.72 -1.01 -12.39
C GLU A 127 9.81 -1.25 -11.33
N GLU A 128 9.85 -0.37 -10.32
CA GLU A 128 10.76 -0.44 -9.19
C GLU A 128 10.08 -0.98 -7.92
N GLN A 129 8.76 -1.22 -7.93
CA GLN A 129 8.02 -1.77 -6.81
C GLN A 129 8.04 -3.31 -6.86
N PRO A 130 8.47 -4.02 -5.79
CA PRO A 130 8.65 -5.48 -5.84
C PRO A 130 7.42 -6.27 -6.26
N GLU A 131 6.22 -5.78 -5.91
CA GLU A 131 4.96 -6.48 -6.23
C GLU A 131 4.41 -6.14 -7.61
N TRP A 132 4.66 -4.92 -8.10
CA TRP A 132 4.13 -4.41 -9.38
C TRP A 132 5.08 -4.55 -10.56
N ALA A 133 6.39 -4.71 -10.34
CA ALA A 133 7.37 -4.83 -11.42
C ALA A 133 7.01 -5.90 -12.46
N PRO A 134 6.46 -7.08 -12.11
CA PRO A 134 6.00 -8.06 -13.10
C PRO A 134 4.90 -7.58 -14.05
N ALA A 135 4.09 -6.59 -13.66
CA ALA A 135 3.06 -6.02 -14.52
C ALA A 135 3.61 -4.99 -15.53
N THR A 136 4.83 -4.49 -15.31
CA THR A 136 5.42 -3.40 -16.10
C THR A 136 6.72 -3.78 -16.81
N LEU A 137 7.39 -4.86 -16.36
CA LEU A 137 8.68 -5.31 -16.89
C LEU A 137 8.62 -6.78 -17.34
N PRO A 138 9.41 -7.15 -18.38
CA PRO A 138 9.62 -8.53 -18.73
C PRO A 138 10.44 -9.29 -17.66
N ALA A 139 10.33 -10.61 -17.65
CA ALA A 139 10.90 -11.49 -16.62
C ALA A 139 12.43 -11.34 -16.42
N ASP A 140 13.19 -11.03 -17.47
CA ASP A 140 14.64 -10.85 -17.46
C ASP A 140 15.09 -9.50 -16.87
N ARG A 141 14.15 -8.54 -16.72
CA ARG A 141 14.39 -7.22 -16.15
C ARG A 141 13.83 -7.04 -14.74
N LEU A 142 13.20 -8.06 -14.17
CA LEU A 142 12.61 -7.98 -12.83
C LEU A 142 13.65 -7.69 -11.76
N PRO A 143 13.35 -6.79 -10.81
CA PRO A 143 14.30 -6.41 -9.77
C PRO A 143 14.54 -7.60 -8.82
N PRO A 144 15.74 -7.68 -8.19
CA PRO A 144 16.12 -8.80 -7.33
C PRO A 144 15.17 -9.02 -6.14
N GLU A 145 14.51 -7.97 -5.66
CA GLU A 145 13.45 -7.97 -4.65
C GLU A 145 12.24 -8.79 -5.12
N THR A 146 11.70 -8.49 -6.30
CA THR A 146 10.62 -9.26 -6.94
C THR A 146 11.02 -10.71 -7.11
N ARG A 147 12.23 -10.97 -7.63
CA ARG A 147 12.72 -12.34 -7.81
C ARG A 147 12.87 -13.09 -6.49
N ALA A 148 13.21 -12.41 -5.40
CA ALA A 148 13.29 -13.00 -4.07
C ALA A 148 11.89 -13.34 -3.54
N LEU A 149 10.93 -12.43 -3.67
CA LEU A 149 9.54 -12.69 -3.29
C LEU A 149 8.93 -13.87 -4.07
N THR A 150 9.10 -13.92 -5.39
CA THR A 150 8.58 -15.04 -6.20
C THR A 150 9.23 -16.37 -5.80
N ARG A 151 10.54 -16.40 -5.52
CA ARG A 151 11.23 -17.61 -5.02
C ARG A 151 10.69 -18.06 -3.66
N VAL A 152 10.40 -17.13 -2.75
CA VAL A 152 9.77 -17.44 -1.46
C VAL A 152 8.38 -18.04 -1.68
N ILE A 153 7.58 -17.49 -2.59
CA ILE A 153 6.27 -18.05 -2.94
C ILE A 153 6.42 -19.46 -3.54
N ASP A 154 7.39 -19.67 -4.45
CA ASP A 154 7.65 -20.97 -5.08
C ASP A 154 8.08 -22.05 -4.08
N GLU A 155 8.88 -21.64 -3.08
CA GLU A 155 9.36 -22.49 -1.99
C GLU A 155 8.23 -22.86 -1.03
N LEU A 156 7.49 -21.87 -0.55
CA LEU A 156 6.48 -22.05 0.50
C LEU A 156 5.15 -22.58 -0.02
N ARG A 157 4.79 -22.26 -1.27
CA ARG A 157 3.51 -22.58 -1.92
C ARG A 157 2.32 -22.28 -0.99
N PRO A 158 2.22 -21.03 -0.50
CA PRO A 158 1.24 -20.70 0.52
C PRO A 158 -0.19 -20.85 -0.01
N TYR A 159 -1.10 -21.31 0.85
CA TYR A 159 -2.53 -21.29 0.50
C TYR A 159 -3.08 -19.87 0.57
N LEU A 160 -2.44 -19.01 1.37
CA LEU A 160 -2.74 -17.59 1.48
C LEU A 160 -1.45 -16.77 1.55
N GLN A 161 -1.31 -15.81 0.63
CA GLN A 161 -0.45 -14.64 0.83
C GLN A 161 -1.30 -13.50 1.38
N VAL A 162 -0.83 -12.82 2.42
CA VAL A 162 -1.38 -11.54 2.86
C VAL A 162 -0.32 -10.48 2.66
N THR A 163 -0.58 -9.51 1.79
CA THR A 163 0.32 -8.35 1.63
C THR A 163 -0.26 -7.15 2.39
N LEU A 164 0.58 -6.55 3.22
CA LEU A 164 0.22 -5.51 4.16
C LEU A 164 0.51 -4.14 3.54
N HIS A 165 -0.57 -3.42 3.23
CA HIS A 165 -0.52 -2.10 2.65
C HIS A 165 -1.09 -1.05 3.60
N GLY A 166 -1.02 0.21 3.18
CA GLY A 166 -1.66 1.29 3.89
C GLY A 166 -1.94 2.46 2.97
N THR A 167 -2.94 3.24 3.36
CA THR A 167 -3.26 4.49 2.68
C THR A 167 -2.88 5.66 3.56
N ASP A 168 -2.41 6.75 2.95
CA ASP A 168 -2.18 7.99 3.69
C ASP A 168 -3.51 8.48 4.26
N LEU A 169 -4.49 8.73 3.40
CA LEU A 169 -5.81 9.19 3.79
C LEU A 169 -6.92 8.35 3.14
N GLY A 170 -7.93 7.94 3.91
CA GLY A 170 -9.10 7.25 3.39
C GLY A 170 -9.78 6.37 4.43
N GLY A 171 -10.15 5.16 4.03
CA GLY A 171 -10.71 4.12 4.90
C GLY A 171 -9.91 2.84 4.75
N SER A 172 -10.31 1.81 5.50
CA SER A 172 -9.74 0.47 5.33
C SER A 172 -10.56 -0.33 4.34
N TRP A 173 -9.89 -1.19 3.57
CA TRP A 173 -10.51 -2.09 2.60
C TRP A 173 -9.58 -3.28 2.29
N VAL A 174 -10.09 -4.27 1.58
CA VAL A 174 -9.39 -5.51 1.21
C VAL A 174 -9.58 -5.79 -0.28
N GLN A 175 -8.50 -6.11 -0.97
CA GLN A 175 -8.51 -6.70 -2.32
C GLN A 175 -8.16 -8.18 -2.24
N LEU A 176 -8.96 -9.02 -2.88
CA LEU A 176 -8.78 -10.47 -2.90
C LEU A 176 -8.57 -10.94 -4.33
N THR A 177 -7.49 -11.66 -4.61
CA THR A 177 -7.30 -12.27 -5.94
C THR A 177 -8.21 -13.48 -6.18
N LYS A 178 -8.81 -14.02 -5.11
CA LYS A 178 -9.92 -14.99 -5.11
C LYS A 178 -10.73 -14.79 -3.85
N ASP A 179 -12.06 -14.87 -3.93
CA ASP A 179 -12.94 -14.62 -2.77
C ASP A 179 -12.57 -15.48 -1.55
N VAL A 180 -12.73 -14.92 -0.35
CA VAL A 180 -12.55 -15.58 0.95
C VAL A 180 -13.88 -15.47 1.70
N PRO A 181 -14.80 -16.43 1.50
CA PRO A 181 -16.12 -16.37 2.11
C PRO A 181 -16.03 -16.26 3.62
N GLY A 182 -16.79 -15.31 4.18
CA GLY A 182 -16.82 -15.04 5.62
C GLY A 182 -15.82 -13.99 6.10
N LEU A 183 -14.89 -13.49 5.26
CA LEU A 183 -13.92 -12.46 5.68
C LEU A 183 -14.57 -11.10 5.98
N ALA A 184 -15.64 -10.73 5.26
CA ALA A 184 -16.23 -9.39 5.35
C ALA A 184 -16.77 -9.03 6.74
N GLU A 185 -17.36 -9.99 7.47
CA GLU A 185 -17.90 -9.74 8.82
C GLU A 185 -16.80 -9.40 9.84
N PRO A 186 -15.77 -10.24 10.07
CA PRO A 186 -14.73 -9.94 11.04
C PRO A 186 -13.91 -8.70 10.66
N PHE A 187 -13.72 -8.46 9.36
CA PHE A 187 -13.11 -7.23 8.85
C PHE A 187 -13.92 -5.99 9.25
N ALA A 188 -15.20 -5.91 8.86
CA ALA A 188 -16.05 -4.75 9.16
C ALA A 188 -16.27 -4.56 10.66
N LYS A 189 -16.41 -5.66 11.42
CA LYS A 189 -16.52 -5.60 12.88
C LYS A 189 -15.27 -5.02 13.54
N SER A 190 -14.09 -5.43 13.08
CA SER A 190 -12.81 -4.90 13.55
C SER A 190 -12.71 -3.39 13.28
N ALA A 191 -13.05 -2.97 12.06
CA ALA A 191 -13.05 -1.55 11.66
C ALA A 191 -13.99 -0.72 12.55
N ALA A 192 -15.22 -1.19 12.75
CA ALA A 192 -16.21 -0.51 13.60
C ALA A 192 -15.75 -0.37 15.06
N GLN A 193 -15.18 -1.43 15.65
CA GLN A 193 -14.67 -1.43 17.03
C GLN A 193 -13.50 -0.46 17.24
N LEU A 194 -12.70 -0.21 16.21
CA LEU A 194 -11.53 0.66 16.24
C LEU A 194 -11.80 2.04 15.66
N HIS A 195 -13.06 2.32 15.30
CA HIS A 195 -13.52 3.56 14.67
C HIS A 195 -12.78 3.89 13.36
N ILE A 196 -12.50 2.88 12.54
CA ILE A 196 -11.89 3.03 11.21
C ILE A 196 -13.02 2.92 10.16
N PRO A 197 -13.18 3.90 9.25
CA PRO A 197 -14.17 3.84 8.17
C PRO A 197 -13.83 2.69 7.23
N VAL A 198 -14.86 2.03 6.71
CA VAL A 198 -14.70 1.03 5.65
C VAL A 198 -14.88 1.71 4.30
N GLU A 199 -13.83 1.71 3.48
CA GLU A 199 -13.87 2.31 2.16
C GLU A 199 -14.59 1.37 1.18
N THR A 200 -15.89 1.61 0.99
CA THR A 200 -16.78 0.69 0.24
C THR A 200 -16.69 0.81 -1.27
N GLY A 201 -16.15 1.93 -1.76
CA GLY A 201 -15.95 2.23 -3.18
C GLY A 201 -14.50 2.60 -3.50
N ALA A 202 -13.53 1.81 -3.02
CA ALA A 202 -12.11 2.08 -3.21
C ALA A 202 -11.76 2.27 -4.70
N SER A 203 -11.11 3.38 -5.05
CA SER A 203 -10.75 3.71 -6.44
C SER A 203 -9.83 2.67 -7.06
N ASP A 204 -8.92 2.11 -6.27
CA ASP A 204 -7.96 1.08 -6.72
C ASP A 204 -8.65 -0.26 -7.04
N ALA A 205 -9.87 -0.48 -6.53
CA ALA A 205 -10.72 -1.63 -6.81
C ALA A 205 -11.94 -1.25 -7.67
N ALA A 206 -11.88 -0.14 -8.40
CA ALA A 206 -12.99 0.33 -9.24
C ALA A 206 -13.45 -0.77 -10.21
N GLY A 207 -14.74 -1.08 -10.18
CA GLY A 207 -15.36 -2.11 -11.02
C GLY A 207 -15.14 -3.55 -10.54
N TRP A 208 -14.45 -3.78 -9.42
CA TRP A 208 -14.29 -5.11 -8.84
C TRP A 208 -15.56 -5.48 -8.04
N PRO A 209 -16.09 -6.71 -8.21
CA PRO A 209 -17.22 -7.17 -7.39
C PRO A 209 -16.84 -7.18 -5.91
N ALA A 210 -17.76 -6.77 -5.05
CA ALA A 210 -17.60 -6.85 -3.60
C ALA A 210 -18.20 -8.15 -3.04
N SER A 211 -17.48 -8.84 -2.14
CA SER A 211 -18.04 -9.95 -1.35
C SER A 211 -18.59 -9.49 0.01
N GLY A 212 -18.36 -8.22 0.36
CA GLY A 212 -18.99 -7.50 1.46
C GLY A 212 -18.45 -6.07 1.55
N PRO A 213 -18.90 -5.25 2.52
CA PRO A 213 -18.44 -3.87 2.66
C PRO A 213 -16.91 -3.77 2.72
N GLY A 214 -16.31 -3.05 1.76
CA GLY A 214 -14.86 -2.86 1.65
C GLY A 214 -14.05 -4.12 1.35
N VAL A 215 -14.68 -5.23 0.94
CA VAL A 215 -13.98 -6.46 0.51
C VAL A 215 -14.26 -6.68 -0.97
N HIS A 216 -13.26 -6.38 -1.80
CA HIS A 216 -13.33 -6.44 -3.25
C HIS A 216 -12.60 -7.69 -3.76
N VAL A 217 -13.19 -8.36 -4.75
CA VAL A 217 -12.66 -9.59 -5.34
C VAL A 217 -12.28 -9.31 -6.79
N MET A 218 -11.08 -9.73 -7.17
CA MET A 218 -10.58 -9.59 -8.52
C MET A 218 -11.56 -10.26 -9.50
N PRO A 219 -11.96 -9.55 -10.57
CA PRO A 219 -12.98 -10.08 -11.48
C PRO A 219 -12.43 -11.27 -12.29
N ALA A 220 -13.33 -11.99 -12.97
CA ALA A 220 -12.94 -13.04 -13.89
C ALA A 220 -12.12 -12.49 -15.08
N PRO A 221 -11.23 -13.30 -15.70
CA PRO A 221 -10.52 -12.88 -16.92
C PRO A 221 -11.47 -12.35 -17.99
N GLY A 222 -11.09 -11.25 -18.65
CA GLY A 222 -11.90 -10.60 -19.68
C GLY A 222 -12.89 -9.54 -19.16
N ALA A 223 -13.04 -9.39 -17.84
CA ALA A 223 -13.66 -8.18 -17.30
C ALA A 223 -12.79 -6.96 -17.65
N GLY A 224 -13.40 -5.93 -18.23
CA GLY A 224 -12.71 -4.68 -18.59
C GLY A 224 -12.20 -3.94 -17.37
N ALA A 225 -11.10 -3.20 -17.53
CA ALA A 225 -10.57 -2.32 -16.48
C ALA A 225 -11.43 -1.04 -16.39
N ALA A 226 -11.71 -0.58 -15.17
CA ALA A 226 -12.39 0.69 -14.95
C ALA A 226 -11.52 1.89 -15.41
N TYR A 227 -10.20 1.76 -15.27
CA TYR A 227 -9.20 2.73 -15.72
C TYR A 227 -8.19 2.07 -16.68
N PRO A 228 -8.51 1.92 -17.97
CA PRO A 228 -7.66 1.23 -18.95
C PRO A 228 -6.27 1.84 -19.17
N SER A 229 -6.08 3.12 -18.82
CA SER A 229 -4.80 3.80 -18.95
C SER A 229 -3.78 3.42 -17.87
N MET A 230 -4.23 2.86 -16.74
CA MET A 230 -3.38 2.56 -15.59
C MET A 230 -2.70 1.20 -15.76
N PRO A 231 -1.42 1.06 -15.36
CA PRO A 231 -0.68 -0.20 -15.47
C PRO A 231 -1.04 -1.21 -14.35
N ASP A 232 -2.30 -1.24 -13.90
CA ASP A 232 -2.73 -1.85 -12.64
C ASP A 232 -3.33 -3.26 -12.82
N ASP A 233 -2.81 -4.06 -13.76
CA ASP A 233 -3.27 -5.44 -13.90
C ASP A 233 -2.69 -6.33 -12.80
N ALA A 234 -3.44 -6.45 -11.70
CA ALA A 234 -3.12 -7.31 -10.56
C ALA A 234 -2.82 -8.77 -10.97
N ARG A 235 -3.36 -9.29 -12.09
CA ARG A 235 -3.07 -10.65 -12.58
C ARG A 235 -1.63 -10.82 -13.08
N SER A 236 -1.02 -9.72 -13.48
CA SER A 236 0.36 -9.67 -13.96
C SER A 236 1.35 -9.34 -12.84
N SER A 237 0.88 -9.08 -11.61
CA SER A 237 1.71 -8.76 -10.42
C SER A 237 2.15 -10.01 -9.64
N THR A 238 3.01 -9.84 -8.63
CA THR A 238 3.36 -10.95 -7.71
C THR A 238 2.16 -11.44 -6.89
N TRP A 239 1.11 -10.62 -6.72
CA TRP A 239 -0.10 -11.01 -5.99
C TRP A 239 -0.80 -12.21 -6.63
N TYR A 240 -0.65 -12.41 -7.95
CA TYR A 240 -1.27 -13.54 -8.65
C TYR A 240 -0.37 -14.77 -8.70
N HIS A 241 0.91 -14.67 -8.33
CA HIS A 241 1.89 -15.75 -8.47
C HIS A 241 1.52 -17.00 -7.64
N VAL A 242 0.90 -16.81 -6.48
CA VAL A 242 0.40 -17.90 -5.60
C VAL A 242 -0.65 -18.79 -6.26
N HIS A 243 -1.37 -18.30 -7.28
CA HIS A 243 -2.41 -19.08 -7.97
C HIS A 243 -1.83 -20.30 -8.69
N ARG A 244 -0.54 -20.27 -9.05
CA ARG A 244 0.19 -21.44 -9.60
C ARG A 244 0.15 -22.65 -8.68
N TYR A 245 -0.08 -22.43 -7.38
CA TYR A 245 -0.13 -23.47 -6.35
C TYR A 245 -1.53 -23.64 -5.75
N GLY A 246 -2.55 -23.03 -6.37
CA GLY A 246 -3.93 -23.04 -5.87
C GLY A 246 -4.20 -22.09 -4.69
N GLY A 247 -3.21 -21.27 -4.30
CA GLY A 247 -3.36 -20.25 -3.27
C GLY A 247 -4.01 -18.97 -3.77
N LEU A 248 -4.22 -18.02 -2.86
CA LEU A 248 -4.74 -16.68 -3.16
C LEU A 248 -3.97 -15.60 -2.40
N THR A 249 -4.18 -14.35 -2.79
CA THR A 249 -3.62 -13.17 -2.11
C THR A 249 -4.73 -12.29 -1.57
N ALA A 250 -4.59 -11.87 -0.32
CA ALA A 250 -5.34 -10.79 0.29
C ALA A 250 -4.43 -9.57 0.48
N VAL A 251 -4.82 -8.44 -0.10
CA VAL A 251 -4.18 -7.13 0.06
C VAL A 251 -5.00 -6.39 1.11
N VAL A 252 -4.39 -6.03 2.24
CA VAL A 252 -5.10 -5.42 3.37
C VAL A 252 -4.63 -3.99 3.55
N GLU A 253 -5.52 -3.05 3.27
CA GLU A 253 -5.27 -1.60 3.31
C GLU A 253 -5.78 -1.00 4.61
N VAL A 254 -4.93 -0.24 5.31
CA VAL A 254 -5.33 0.48 6.53
C VAL A 254 -4.89 1.96 6.46
N PRO A 255 -5.75 2.92 6.86
CA PRO A 255 -5.44 4.33 6.76
C PRO A 255 -4.56 4.84 7.90
N MET A 256 -3.62 5.74 7.59
CA MET A 256 -2.94 6.57 8.60
C MET A 256 -3.87 7.68 9.11
N TRP A 257 -4.51 8.40 8.18
CA TRP A 257 -5.60 9.33 8.45
C TRP A 257 -6.91 8.79 7.91
N ALA A 258 -7.91 8.68 8.76
CA ALA A 258 -9.24 8.27 8.35
C ALA A 258 -10.08 9.46 7.87
N SER A 259 -11.06 9.17 7.02
CA SER A 259 -12.13 10.11 6.63
C SER A 259 -13.44 9.36 6.43
N ASP A 260 -14.53 9.90 7.00
CA ASP A 260 -15.88 9.34 6.82
C ASP A 260 -16.51 9.80 5.48
N LEU A 261 -15.72 10.38 4.56
CA LEU A 261 -16.17 10.71 3.20
C LEU A 261 -16.05 9.53 2.23
N VAL A 262 -15.36 8.46 2.63
CA VAL A 262 -15.13 7.29 1.79
C VAL A 262 -15.98 6.08 2.18
N ASP A 263 -16.83 6.23 3.20
CA ASP A 263 -17.77 5.19 3.67
C ASP A 263 -19.25 5.58 3.51
N ASP A 264 -19.56 6.75 2.92
CA ASP A 264 -20.93 7.22 2.67
C ASP A 264 -21.60 6.46 1.50
N PRO A 265 -22.58 5.57 1.76
CA PRO A 265 -23.22 4.78 0.72
C PRO A 265 -24.32 5.55 -0.03
N ALA A 266 -24.60 6.81 0.32
CA ALA A 266 -25.63 7.59 -0.34
C ALA A 266 -25.35 7.74 -1.84
N PRO A 267 -26.37 7.71 -2.71
CA PRO A 267 -26.19 8.02 -4.13
C PRO A 267 -25.67 9.44 -4.32
N HIS A 268 -24.62 9.60 -5.11
CA HIS A 268 -24.11 10.90 -5.49
C HIS A 268 -25.08 11.55 -6.51
N PRO A 269 -25.43 12.86 -6.37
CA PRO A 269 -26.44 13.50 -7.23
C PRO A 269 -26.02 13.67 -8.70
N ASP A 270 -24.73 13.85 -8.97
CA ASP A 270 -24.15 13.97 -10.31
C ASP A 270 -22.72 13.35 -10.37
N PRO A 271 -22.60 12.01 -10.36
CA PRO A 271 -21.30 11.35 -10.26
C PRO A 271 -20.45 11.63 -11.51
N ALA A 272 -21.05 11.60 -12.70
CA ALA A 272 -20.32 11.88 -13.94
C ALA A 272 -19.77 13.31 -14.01
N GLY A 273 -20.54 14.32 -13.57
CA GLY A 273 -20.05 15.69 -13.48
C GLY A 273 -19.02 15.87 -12.36
N ALA A 274 -19.12 15.14 -11.25
CA ALA A 274 -18.06 15.11 -10.24
C ALA A 274 -16.75 14.56 -10.82
N MET A 275 -16.78 13.39 -11.48
CA MET A 275 -15.60 12.79 -12.12
C MET A 275 -14.93 13.76 -13.11
N ARG A 276 -15.70 14.46 -13.95
CA ARG A 276 -15.15 15.49 -14.85
C ARG A 276 -14.48 16.65 -14.11
N ARG A 277 -15.05 17.11 -12.98
CA ARG A 277 -14.43 18.16 -12.15
C ARG A 277 -13.14 17.66 -11.49
N LEU A 278 -13.12 16.41 -11.01
CA LEU A 278 -11.93 15.78 -10.43
C LEU A 278 -10.83 15.62 -11.48
N ALA A 279 -11.16 15.16 -12.69
CA ALA A 279 -10.22 15.06 -13.81
C ALA A 279 -9.62 16.42 -14.20
N ALA A 280 -10.47 17.46 -14.29
CA ALA A 280 -10.00 18.81 -14.59
C ALA A 280 -9.07 19.36 -13.50
N ARG A 281 -9.32 19.06 -12.22
CA ARG A 281 -8.40 19.40 -11.13
C ARG A 281 -7.09 18.63 -11.25
N LEU A 282 -7.17 17.30 -11.42
CA LEU A 282 -6.00 16.43 -11.53
C LEU A 282 -5.03 16.93 -12.61
N LEU A 283 -5.55 17.28 -13.79
CA LEU A 283 -4.75 17.86 -14.88
C LEU A 283 -4.13 19.21 -14.52
N ARG A 284 -4.89 20.12 -13.89
CA ARG A 284 -4.34 21.42 -13.48
C ARG A 284 -3.22 21.27 -12.46
N ASP A 285 -3.43 20.45 -11.44
CA ASP A 285 -2.48 20.28 -10.34
C ASP A 285 -1.19 19.58 -10.86
N ALA A 286 -1.31 18.58 -11.74
CA ALA A 286 -0.16 17.97 -12.39
C ALA A 286 0.63 18.95 -13.27
N LEU A 287 -0.05 19.79 -14.06
CA LEU A 287 0.57 20.83 -14.88
C LEU A 287 1.39 21.83 -14.05
N GLU A 288 0.96 22.15 -12.82
CA GLU A 288 1.74 23.01 -11.92
C GLU A 288 3.08 22.38 -11.54
N VAL A 289 3.11 21.07 -11.27
CA VAL A 289 4.34 20.33 -10.96
C VAL A 289 5.20 20.15 -12.20
N GLU A 290 4.61 19.81 -13.34
CA GLU A 290 5.30 19.64 -14.63
C GLU A 290 6.02 20.92 -15.07
N ARG A 291 5.42 22.10 -14.88
CA ARG A 291 6.08 23.37 -15.18
C ARG A 291 7.34 23.55 -14.36
N VAL A 292 7.29 23.26 -13.06
CA VAL A 292 8.48 23.35 -12.19
C VAL A 292 9.53 22.34 -12.63
N LEU A 293 9.13 21.09 -12.90
CA LEU A 293 10.02 20.05 -13.40
C LEU A 293 10.69 20.48 -14.71
N ALA A 294 9.93 20.94 -15.70
CA ALA A 294 10.44 21.35 -17.00
C ALA A 294 11.41 22.54 -16.89
N GLU A 295 11.10 23.52 -16.03
CA GLU A 295 12.01 24.63 -15.74
C GLU A 295 13.29 24.15 -15.06
N ALA A 296 13.23 23.18 -14.15
CA ALA A 296 14.37 22.66 -13.39
C ALA A 296 15.22 21.66 -14.17
N LEU A 297 14.63 20.88 -15.08
CA LEU A 297 15.28 19.74 -15.72
C LEU A 297 16.64 20.06 -16.37
N PRO A 298 16.83 21.19 -17.09
CA PRO A 298 18.14 21.54 -17.65
C PRO A 298 19.23 21.81 -16.59
N ARG A 299 18.84 22.12 -15.35
CA ARG A 299 19.76 22.36 -14.22
C ARG A 299 20.00 21.10 -13.38
N LEU A 300 19.19 20.07 -13.58
CA LEU A 300 19.33 18.74 -12.96
C LEU A 300 20.09 17.77 -13.86
N ASP A 301 20.86 18.27 -14.84
CA ASP A 301 21.54 17.43 -15.83
C ASP A 301 22.45 16.38 -15.15
N GLY A 302 22.37 15.14 -15.64
CA GLY A 302 23.05 13.99 -15.05
C GLY A 302 22.40 13.41 -13.78
N LEU A 303 21.37 14.04 -13.20
CA LEU A 303 20.62 13.44 -12.08
C LEU A 303 19.54 12.48 -12.60
N ASP A 304 19.66 11.22 -12.19
CA ASP A 304 18.62 10.19 -12.37
C ASP A 304 18.40 9.44 -11.05
N GLY A 305 18.15 10.19 -9.99
CA GLY A 305 17.85 9.62 -8.68
C GLY A 305 16.46 8.96 -8.62
N PRO A 306 16.23 8.02 -7.70
CA PRO A 306 14.94 7.33 -7.57
C PRO A 306 13.76 8.28 -7.30
N LEU A 307 13.97 9.38 -6.56
CA LEU A 307 12.92 10.38 -6.35
C LEU A 307 12.50 11.09 -7.64
N LEU A 308 13.46 11.41 -8.51
CA LEU A 308 13.17 12.09 -9.77
C LEU A 308 12.45 11.16 -10.74
N ARG A 309 12.87 9.89 -10.86
CA ARG A 309 12.17 8.88 -11.65
C ARG A 309 10.74 8.66 -11.16
N ALA A 310 10.56 8.47 -9.86
CA ALA A 310 9.24 8.30 -9.26
C ALA A 310 8.32 9.51 -9.45
N SER A 311 8.86 10.73 -9.34
CA SER A 311 8.10 11.95 -9.61
C SER A 311 7.67 12.05 -11.07
N LYS A 312 8.55 11.73 -12.02
CA LYS A 312 8.23 11.72 -13.46
C LYS A 312 7.14 10.70 -13.76
N TRP A 313 7.32 9.47 -13.28
CA TRP A 313 6.36 8.39 -13.45
C TRP A 313 4.96 8.77 -12.93
N ALA A 314 4.87 9.35 -11.72
CA ALA A 314 3.58 9.78 -11.16
C ALA A 314 2.87 10.83 -12.02
N LEU A 315 3.61 11.74 -12.68
CA LEU A 315 3.05 12.74 -13.59
C LEU A 315 2.62 12.10 -14.93
N GLU A 316 3.38 11.13 -15.44
CA GLU A 316 3.08 10.42 -16.69
C GLU A 316 1.74 9.66 -16.66
N LEU A 317 1.29 9.22 -15.47
CA LEU A 317 0.00 8.56 -15.28
C LEU A 317 -1.21 9.50 -15.45
N VAL A 318 -1.03 10.80 -15.15
CA VAL A 318 -2.13 11.74 -14.99
C VAL A 318 -2.97 11.93 -16.25
N PRO A 319 -2.40 12.15 -17.45
CA PRO A 319 -3.20 12.40 -18.64
C PRO A 319 -4.13 11.23 -19.00
N GLY A 320 -3.62 9.99 -18.86
CA GLY A 320 -4.40 8.78 -19.08
C GLY A 320 -5.54 8.64 -18.10
N LEU A 321 -5.24 8.76 -16.81
CA LEU A 321 -6.23 8.61 -15.74
C LEU A 321 -7.33 9.67 -15.82
N ALA A 322 -6.96 10.93 -16.09
CA ALA A 322 -7.94 12.00 -16.27
C ALA A 322 -8.83 11.75 -17.50
N ALA A 323 -8.27 11.20 -18.59
CA ALA A 323 -9.05 10.82 -19.77
C ALA A 323 -10.03 9.68 -19.45
N ASP A 324 -9.61 8.69 -18.67
CA ASP A 324 -10.49 7.61 -18.20
C ASP A 324 -11.66 8.20 -17.42
N TRP A 325 -11.42 9.03 -16.40
CA TRP A 325 -12.49 9.68 -15.61
C TRP A 325 -13.44 10.56 -16.42
N MET A 326 -13.00 11.09 -17.56
CA MET A 326 -13.84 11.89 -18.45
C MET A 326 -14.65 11.06 -19.44
N ARG A 327 -14.13 9.90 -19.87
CA ARG A 327 -14.65 9.13 -21.01
C ARG A 327 -15.37 7.86 -20.60
N THR A 328 -15.04 7.29 -19.44
CA THR A 328 -15.71 6.10 -18.92
C THR A 328 -16.85 6.49 -17.97
N PRO A 329 -17.94 5.73 -17.93
CA PRO A 329 -18.93 5.86 -16.87
C PRO A 329 -18.27 5.60 -15.49
N PRO A 330 -18.66 6.32 -14.43
CA PRO A 330 -18.23 6.02 -13.06
C PRO A 330 -18.47 4.53 -12.73
N ALA A 331 -17.50 3.88 -12.10
CA ALA A 331 -17.62 2.47 -11.74
C ALA A 331 -18.66 2.22 -10.64
N ASP A 332 -18.92 3.23 -9.82
CA ASP A 332 -19.97 3.29 -8.82
C ASP A 332 -20.55 4.73 -8.80
N ASN A 333 -21.81 4.89 -8.37
CA ASN A 333 -22.52 6.15 -8.26
C ASN A 333 -22.66 6.64 -6.81
N THR A 334 -22.02 6.00 -5.83
CA THR A 334 -22.05 6.42 -4.41
C THR A 334 -21.21 7.67 -4.13
N MET A 335 -21.52 8.34 -3.01
CA MET A 335 -20.69 9.39 -2.43
C MET A 335 -19.30 8.85 -2.05
N ALA A 336 -19.24 7.64 -1.46
CA ALA A 336 -18.00 6.95 -1.11
C ALA A 336 -17.04 6.79 -2.28
N TYR A 337 -17.52 6.30 -3.43
CA TYR A 337 -16.67 6.13 -4.61
C TYR A 337 -16.13 7.46 -5.13
N VAL A 338 -16.99 8.48 -5.26
CA VAL A 338 -16.54 9.82 -5.69
C VAL A 338 -15.56 10.42 -4.68
N GLY A 339 -15.75 10.17 -3.38
CA GLY A 339 -14.83 10.55 -2.31
C GLY A 339 -13.47 9.87 -2.43
N SER A 340 -13.44 8.56 -2.71
CA SER A 340 -12.22 7.79 -2.94
C SER A 340 -11.45 8.31 -4.15
N VAL A 341 -12.14 8.57 -5.28
CA VAL A 341 -11.54 9.18 -6.47
C VAL A 341 -11.02 10.60 -6.18
N ASP A 342 -11.73 11.40 -5.38
CA ASP A 342 -11.27 12.73 -4.95
C ASP A 342 -9.96 12.63 -4.15
N ALA A 343 -9.85 11.66 -3.23
CA ALA A 343 -8.64 11.41 -2.46
C ALA A 343 -7.49 10.97 -3.36
N PHE A 344 -7.74 10.00 -4.26
CA PHE A 344 -6.76 9.50 -5.23
C PHE A 344 -6.23 10.62 -6.15
N GLY A 345 -7.12 11.46 -6.67
CA GLY A 345 -6.75 12.57 -7.55
C GLY A 345 -5.99 13.70 -6.86
N ARG A 346 -6.03 13.80 -5.52
CA ARG A 346 -5.22 14.77 -4.76
C ARG A 346 -3.83 14.23 -4.45
N ARG A 347 -3.74 12.95 -4.07
CA ARG A 347 -2.46 12.35 -3.70
C ARG A 347 -1.49 12.28 -4.86
N LEU A 348 -1.94 12.02 -6.08
CA LEU A 348 -1.03 11.76 -7.20
C LEU A 348 -0.11 12.97 -7.52
N PRO A 349 -0.62 14.19 -7.81
CA PRO A 349 0.22 15.37 -8.02
C PRO A 349 0.95 15.81 -6.74
N LEU A 350 0.34 15.65 -5.55
CA LEU A 350 0.98 15.99 -4.28
C LEU A 350 2.20 15.12 -3.99
N ARG A 351 2.12 13.81 -4.25
CA ARG A 351 3.24 12.86 -4.11
C ARG A 351 4.36 13.18 -5.10
N ALA A 352 4.03 13.49 -6.35
CA ALA A 352 5.01 13.94 -7.34
C ALA A 352 5.72 15.23 -6.88
N ALA A 353 4.96 16.24 -6.47
CA ALA A 353 5.48 17.50 -5.96
C ALA A 353 6.39 17.31 -4.74
N ALA A 354 6.00 16.44 -3.81
CA ALA A 354 6.76 16.13 -2.60
C ALA A 354 8.11 15.46 -2.90
N MET A 355 8.14 14.48 -3.82
CA MET A 355 9.39 13.84 -4.23
C MET A 355 10.29 14.81 -5.00
N LEU A 356 9.73 15.58 -5.92
CA LEU A 356 10.48 16.58 -6.68
C LEU A 356 11.02 17.70 -5.78
N LEU A 357 10.26 18.16 -4.78
CA LEU A 357 10.72 19.13 -3.79
C LEU A 357 12.01 18.68 -3.12
N ARG A 358 12.11 17.41 -2.75
CA ARG A 358 13.32 16.86 -2.13
C ARG A 358 14.51 16.85 -3.10
N VAL A 359 14.28 16.49 -4.36
CA VAL A 359 15.32 16.56 -5.42
C VAL A 359 15.82 18.00 -5.59
N LEU A 360 14.91 18.97 -5.68
CA LEU A 360 15.28 20.38 -5.88
C LEU A 360 15.99 20.97 -4.67
N ARG A 361 15.63 20.55 -3.45
CA ARG A 361 16.34 20.96 -2.22
C ARG A 361 17.77 20.45 -2.18
N GLU A 362 17.98 19.19 -2.57
CA GLU A 362 19.33 18.61 -2.62
C GLU A 362 20.21 19.29 -3.68
N ALA A 363 19.61 19.72 -4.78
CA ALA A 363 20.28 20.44 -5.86
C ALA A 363 20.38 21.97 -5.64
N ASP A 364 19.91 22.51 -4.51
CA ASP A 364 19.80 23.96 -4.24
C ASP A 364 19.09 24.75 -5.36
N ASP A 365 18.06 24.15 -5.98
CA ASP A 365 17.32 24.75 -7.08
C ASP A 365 16.20 25.67 -6.58
N ARG A 366 16.12 26.86 -7.19
CA ARG A 366 15.08 27.88 -6.89
C ARG A 366 13.64 27.38 -7.00
N GLY A 367 13.37 26.35 -7.81
CA GLY A 367 12.06 25.74 -7.96
C GLY A 367 11.55 25.08 -6.66
N ALA A 368 12.45 24.76 -5.72
CA ALA A 368 12.09 24.21 -4.42
C ALA A 368 11.12 25.12 -3.64
N GLN A 369 11.27 26.45 -3.72
CA GLN A 369 10.39 27.39 -3.01
C GLN A 369 8.93 27.29 -3.48
N ARG A 370 8.73 27.13 -4.80
CA ARG A 370 7.39 26.99 -5.39
C ARG A 370 6.77 25.65 -4.98
N LEU A 371 7.52 24.55 -5.03
CA LEU A 371 7.01 23.25 -4.61
C LEU A 371 6.75 23.18 -3.11
N GLU A 372 7.56 23.85 -2.28
CA GLU A 372 7.31 23.94 -0.84
C GLU A 372 5.95 24.59 -0.55
N HIS A 373 5.64 25.70 -1.24
CA HIS A 373 4.33 26.34 -1.12
C HIS A 373 3.18 25.45 -1.60
N LEU A 374 3.34 24.77 -2.75
CA LEU A 374 2.33 23.86 -3.28
C LEU A 374 2.09 22.67 -2.35
N VAL A 375 3.15 21.99 -1.91
CA VAL A 375 3.06 20.83 -1.01
C VAL A 375 2.40 21.22 0.32
N ALA A 376 2.75 22.37 0.90
CA ALA A 376 2.10 22.89 2.10
C ALA A 376 0.60 23.12 1.87
N THR A 377 0.27 23.94 0.87
CA THR A 377 -1.13 24.33 0.58
C THR A 377 -2.00 23.14 0.23
N TRP A 378 -1.50 22.21 -0.58
CA TRP A 378 -2.25 21.02 -0.99
C TRP A 378 -2.39 20.01 0.14
N SER A 379 -1.38 19.85 1.01
CA SER A 379 -1.50 18.99 2.18
C SER A 379 -2.57 19.50 3.14
N ASP A 380 -2.59 20.81 3.41
CA ASP A 380 -3.57 21.44 4.29
C ASP A 380 -4.99 21.35 3.69
N ALA A 381 -5.13 21.68 2.41
CA ALA A 381 -6.42 21.58 1.70
C ALA A 381 -6.92 20.12 1.62
N PHE A 382 -6.02 19.14 1.52
CA PHE A 382 -6.39 17.73 1.52
C PHE A 382 -6.87 17.30 2.91
N ALA A 383 -6.14 17.66 3.97
CA ALA A 383 -6.53 17.39 5.34
C ALA A 383 -7.90 18.02 5.68
N GLU A 384 -8.11 19.28 5.32
CA GLU A 384 -9.36 20.00 5.58
C GLU A 384 -10.53 19.39 4.80
N ARG A 385 -10.36 19.16 3.50
CA ARG A 385 -11.41 18.60 2.63
C ARG A 385 -11.97 17.29 3.16
N PHE A 386 -11.08 16.44 3.67
CA PHE A 386 -11.41 15.10 4.16
C PHE A 386 -11.61 15.03 5.67
N ARG A 387 -11.50 16.16 6.39
CA ARG A 387 -11.55 16.19 7.85
C ARG A 387 -10.63 15.10 8.46
N ALA A 388 -9.41 15.04 7.92
CA ALA A 388 -8.45 13.98 8.18
C ALA A 388 -8.24 13.80 9.69
N ARG A 389 -8.53 12.60 10.20
CA ARG A 389 -8.32 12.26 11.61
C ARG A 389 -7.25 11.18 11.72
N TRP A 390 -6.25 11.42 12.57
CA TRP A 390 -5.23 10.41 12.84
C TRP A 390 -5.87 9.14 13.41
N VAL A 391 -5.55 7.99 12.83
CA VAL A 391 -5.87 6.68 13.41
C VAL A 391 -4.72 6.31 14.34
N PRO A 392 -4.95 6.06 15.63
CA PRO A 392 -3.88 5.63 16.54
C PRO A 392 -3.11 4.44 15.98
N LEU A 393 -1.78 4.43 16.10
CA LEU A 393 -0.92 3.40 15.48
C LEU A 393 -1.33 2.00 15.94
N GLU A 394 -1.64 1.86 17.21
CA GLU A 394 -2.16 0.64 17.83
C GLU A 394 -3.47 0.16 17.19
N HIS A 395 -4.35 1.08 16.76
CA HIS A 395 -5.60 0.72 16.07
C HIS A 395 -5.33 0.32 14.62
N GLN A 396 -4.40 1.00 13.93
CA GLN A 396 -3.98 0.61 12.58
C GLN A 396 -3.42 -0.83 12.59
N VAL A 397 -2.52 -1.10 13.52
CA VAL A 397 -1.89 -2.42 13.72
C VAL A 397 -2.92 -3.47 14.10
N GLU A 398 -3.73 -3.22 15.13
CA GLU A 398 -4.73 -4.19 15.60
C GLU A 398 -5.77 -4.53 14.52
N HIS A 399 -6.24 -3.52 13.77
CA HIS A 399 -7.19 -3.75 12.69
C HIS A 399 -6.60 -4.65 11.59
N GLN A 400 -5.38 -4.32 11.15
CA GLN A 400 -4.69 -5.09 10.11
C GLN A 400 -4.35 -6.51 10.60
N SER A 401 -3.89 -6.66 11.85
CA SER A 401 -3.60 -7.96 12.47
C SER A 401 -4.84 -8.86 12.58
N ARG A 402 -5.99 -8.31 13.02
CA ARG A 402 -7.26 -9.05 13.07
C ARG A 402 -7.68 -9.55 11.68
N THR A 403 -7.52 -8.70 10.67
CA THR A 403 -7.87 -9.02 9.29
C THR A 403 -6.95 -10.11 8.71
N VAL A 404 -5.64 -10.05 8.98
CA VAL A 404 -4.67 -11.09 8.60
C VAL A 404 -5.06 -12.45 9.20
N VAL A 405 -5.35 -12.49 10.50
CA VAL A 405 -5.72 -13.74 11.19
C VAL A 405 -7.06 -14.27 10.67
N ALA A 406 -8.06 -13.41 10.50
CA ALA A 406 -9.35 -13.81 9.93
C ALA A 406 -9.19 -14.38 8.51
N ALA A 407 -8.44 -13.69 7.65
CA ALA A 407 -8.17 -14.16 6.28
C ALA A 407 -7.50 -15.54 6.27
N ALA A 408 -6.50 -15.77 7.12
CA ALA A 408 -5.83 -17.07 7.23
C ALA A 408 -6.77 -18.20 7.63
N LEU A 409 -7.63 -17.97 8.64
CA LEU A 409 -8.58 -18.97 9.10
C LEU A 409 -9.65 -19.27 8.05
N HIS A 410 -10.27 -18.24 7.47
CA HIS A 410 -11.32 -18.41 6.47
C HIS A 410 -10.81 -18.96 5.13
N ALA A 411 -9.58 -18.60 4.72
CA ALA A 411 -9.00 -19.13 3.48
C ALA A 411 -8.67 -20.62 3.57
N ARG A 412 -8.37 -21.14 4.77
CA ARG A 412 -8.07 -22.55 5.00
C ARG A 412 -9.30 -23.45 4.85
N ASP A 413 -10.45 -23.00 5.32
CA ASP A 413 -11.68 -23.81 5.38
C ASP A 413 -12.44 -23.84 4.04
N ARG A 414 -11.81 -23.39 2.95
CA ARG A 414 -12.43 -23.38 1.62
C ARG A 414 -12.57 -24.81 1.09
N PRO A 415 -13.77 -25.22 0.62
CA PRO A 415 -13.87 -26.40 -0.24
C PRO A 415 -13.09 -26.14 -1.52
N THR A 416 -12.20 -27.09 -1.86
CA THR A 416 -11.33 -27.07 -3.05
C THR A 416 -12.11 -27.05 -4.34
#